data_AF-A0A9W6T1R8-F1
#
_entry.id   AF-A0A9W6T1R8-F1
#
_cell.length_a   1.000
_cell.length_b   1.000
_cell.length_c   1.000
_cell.angle_alpha   90.00
_cell.angle_beta   90.00
_cell.angle_gamma   90.00
#
_symmetry.space_group_name_H-M   'P 1'
#
loop_
_entity.id
_entity.type
_entity.pdbx_description
1 polymer ?
#
loop_
_entity_poly.entity_id
_entity_poly.type
_entity_poly.pdbx_seq_one_letter_code
_entity_poly.pdbx_strand_id
1 'polypeptide(L)'
;MFLFGFLLALAWWSIKKFGPTIRSWLKERVSPIVFKPLNAVIFTPLSWLHNVHPALVLYGFLAWAPTNLSYYTMGFYLSIIFMYYLRRYKTAWWEKYNYVLSAGLDAGLAFSAIIMFFAVQYHDKSISWWGNNVILEGVDGGSSERSALYMDLPSKGYFGPDEWH
;
A
#
# COMPACT_ATOMS: atom_id res chain seq x y z
N MET A 1 2.19 -5.99 -20.20
CA MET A 1 1.59 -5.42 -18.97
C MET A 1 0.48 -4.40 -19.24
N PHE A 2 0.59 -3.52 -20.26
CA PHE A 2 -0.43 -2.52 -20.59
C PHE A 2 -1.84 -3.10 -20.89
N LEU A 3 -1.93 -4.17 -21.67
CA LEU A 3 -3.22 -4.80 -22.03
C LEU A 3 -4.00 -5.31 -20.81
N PHE A 4 -3.32 -5.97 -19.87
CA PHE A 4 -3.97 -6.52 -18.68
C PHE A 4 -4.51 -5.40 -17.77
N GLY A 5 -3.75 -4.32 -17.59
CA GLY A 5 -4.21 -3.14 -16.85
C GLY A 5 -5.42 -2.45 -17.49
N PHE A 6 -5.42 -2.34 -18.83
CA PHE A 6 -6.55 -1.78 -19.57
C PHE A 6 -7.81 -2.65 -19.46
N LEU A 7 -7.69 -3.97 -19.61
CA LEU A 7 -8.80 -4.90 -19.45
C LEU A 7 -9.37 -4.87 -18.02
N LEU A 8 -8.50 -4.82 -17.01
CA LEU A 8 -8.93 -4.69 -15.62
C LEU A 8 -9.65 -3.36 -15.35
N ALA A 9 -9.16 -2.27 -15.94
CA ALA A 9 -9.82 -0.96 -15.84
C ALA A 9 -11.21 -0.98 -16.49
N LEU A 10 -11.35 -1.59 -17.66
CA LEU A 10 -12.65 -1.78 -18.33
C LEU A 10 -13.60 -2.65 -17.50
N ALA A 11 -13.11 -3.74 -16.92
CA ALA A 11 -13.89 -4.61 -16.05
C ALA A 11 -14.38 -3.84 -14.81
N TRP A 12 -13.49 -3.12 -14.13
CA TRP A 12 -13.84 -2.31 -12.97
C TRP A 12 -14.84 -1.20 -13.29
N TRP A 13 -14.61 -0.48 -14.40
CA TRP A 13 -15.51 0.55 -14.88
C TRP A 13 -16.89 -0.02 -15.18
N SER A 14 -16.96 -1.18 -15.84
CA SER A 14 -18.23 -1.85 -16.16
C SER A 14 -18.98 -2.27 -14.90
N ILE A 15 -18.28 -2.87 -13.93
CA ILE A 15 -18.87 -3.24 -12.64
C ILE A 15 -19.42 -2.01 -11.91
N LYS A 16 -18.67 -0.90 -11.91
CA LYS A 16 -19.11 0.33 -11.23
C LYS A 16 -20.29 1.00 -11.93
N LYS A 17 -20.29 1.01 -13.27
CA LYS A 17 -21.34 1.64 -14.09
C LYS A 17 -22.65 0.85 -14.08
N PHE A 18 -22.57 -0.46 -14.25
CA PHE A 18 -23.75 -1.32 -14.39
C PHE A 18 -24.18 -2.01 -13.08
N GLY A 19 -23.31 -2.08 -12.07
CA GLY A 19 -23.58 -2.75 -10.79
C GLY A 19 -24.86 -2.30 -10.08
N PRO A 20 -25.12 -0.99 -9.91
CA PRO A 20 -26.36 -0.51 -9.28
C PRO A 20 -27.62 -0.90 -10.07
N THR A 21 -27.56 -0.85 -11.40
CA THR A 21 -28.65 -1.24 -12.30
C THR A 21 -28.91 -2.75 -12.25
N ILE A 22 -27.85 -3.57 -12.26
CA ILE A 22 -27.97 -5.03 -12.14
C ILE A 22 -28.54 -5.42 -10.77
N ARG A 23 -28.10 -4.75 -9.69
CA ARG A 23 -28.61 -4.99 -8.33
C ARG A 23 -30.09 -4.66 -8.20
N SER A 24 -30.54 -3.54 -8.77
CA SER A 24 -31.95 -3.13 -8.75
C SER A 24 -32.82 -4.02 -9.63
N TRP A 25 -32.31 -4.44 -10.80
CA TRP A 25 -32.99 -5.39 -11.68
C TRP A 25 -33.15 -6.79 -11.04
N LEU A 26 -32.11 -7.30 -10.37
CA LEU A 26 -32.19 -8.56 -9.59
C LEU A 26 -33.12 -8.41 -8.38
N LYS A 27 -33.13 -7.20 -7.80
CA LYS A 27 -34.18 -6.62 -6.95
C LYS A 27 -35.57 -7.15 -7.23
N GLU A 28 -35.98 -6.86 -8.46
CA GLU A 28 -37.36 -6.90 -8.90
C GLU A 28 -37.75 -8.26 -9.49
N ARG A 29 -36.78 -9.03 -9.98
CA ARG A 29 -37.03 -10.31 -10.68
C ARG A 29 -36.84 -11.56 -9.83
N VAL A 30 -36.12 -11.45 -8.71
CA VAL A 30 -35.73 -12.61 -7.90
C VAL A 30 -36.47 -12.61 -6.56
N SER A 31 -36.88 -13.80 -6.10
CA SER A 31 -37.52 -13.97 -4.79
C SER A 31 -36.64 -13.42 -3.66
N PRO A 32 -37.20 -12.79 -2.61
CA PRO A 32 -36.46 -12.26 -1.47
C PRO A 32 -35.56 -13.29 -0.78
N ILE A 33 -35.93 -14.57 -0.82
CA ILE A 33 -35.18 -15.69 -0.23
C ILE A 33 -33.84 -15.89 -0.93
N VAL A 34 -33.81 -15.71 -2.26
CA VAL A 34 -32.59 -15.85 -3.07
C VAL A 34 -31.82 -14.52 -3.12
N PHE A 35 -32.52 -13.38 -3.16
CA PHE A 35 -31.88 -12.08 -3.24
C PHE A 35 -31.15 -11.68 -1.94
N LYS A 36 -31.68 -11.99 -0.75
CA LYS A 36 -31.04 -11.65 0.53
C LYS A 36 -29.60 -12.17 0.66
N PRO A 37 -29.32 -13.48 0.51
CA PRO A 37 -27.96 -14.00 0.61
C PRO A 37 -27.06 -13.46 -0.50
N LEU A 38 -27.57 -13.37 -1.74
CA LEU A 38 -26.83 -12.79 -2.87
C LEU A 38 -26.41 -11.34 -2.61
N ASN A 39 -27.32 -10.54 -2.05
CA ASN A 39 -27.06 -9.15 -1.69
C ASN A 39 -26.07 -9.01 -0.54
N ALA A 40 -26.15 -9.88 0.46
CA ALA A 40 -25.23 -9.87 1.60
C ALA A 40 -23.81 -10.29 1.21
N VAL A 41 -23.67 -11.34 0.38
CA VAL A 41 -22.36 -11.91 0.03
C VAL A 41 -21.67 -11.15 -1.09
N ILE A 42 -22.39 -10.69 -2.12
CA ILE A 42 -21.78 -10.10 -3.32
C ILE A 42 -21.97 -8.58 -3.36
N PHE A 43 -23.22 -8.10 -3.38
CA PHE A 43 -23.50 -6.69 -3.64
C PHE A 43 -23.07 -5.75 -2.51
N THR A 44 -23.18 -6.19 -1.26
CA THR A 44 -22.84 -5.34 -0.09
C THR A 44 -21.33 -5.11 0.02
N PRO A 45 -20.46 -6.14 0.02
CA PRO A 45 -19.02 -5.93 0.04
C PRO A 45 -18.52 -5.16 -1.18
N LEU A 46 -19.07 -5.44 -2.37
CA LEU A 46 -18.69 -4.74 -3.60
C LEU A 46 -19.02 -3.24 -3.52
N SER A 47 -20.10 -2.86 -2.83
CA SER A 47 -20.48 -1.45 -2.65
C SER A 47 -19.47 -0.67 -1.79
N TRP A 48 -18.77 -1.32 -0.86
CA TRP A 48 -17.74 -0.67 -0.03
C TRP A 48 -16.53 -0.25 -0.86
N LEU A 49 -16.26 -0.96 -1.95
CA LEU A 49 -15.16 -0.67 -2.86
C LEU A 49 -15.49 0.43 -3.88
N HIS A 50 -16.67 1.06 -3.82
CA HIS A 50 -17.08 2.09 -4.79
C HIS A 50 -16.06 3.25 -4.90
N ASN A 51 -15.45 3.64 -3.78
CA ASN A 51 -14.47 4.73 -3.72
C ASN A 51 -13.02 4.25 -3.91
N VAL A 52 -12.81 2.96 -4.15
CA VAL A 52 -11.48 2.40 -4.38
C VAL A 52 -11.14 2.49 -5.85
N HIS A 53 -9.94 3.00 -6.14
CA HIS A 53 -9.37 3.00 -7.48
C HIS A 53 -8.36 1.86 -7.61
N PRO A 54 -8.65 0.81 -8.38
CA PRO A 54 -7.80 -0.38 -8.45
C PRO A 54 -6.42 -0.05 -9.02
N ALA A 55 -6.31 0.92 -9.93
CA ALA A 55 -5.02 1.36 -10.45
C ALA A 55 -4.11 1.91 -9.35
N LEU A 56 -4.65 2.69 -8.40
CA LEU A 56 -3.87 3.22 -7.27
C LEU A 56 -3.44 2.10 -6.30
N VAL A 57 -4.34 1.14 -6.05
CA VAL A 57 -4.04 -0.02 -5.21
C VAL A 57 -2.92 -0.87 -5.82
N LEU A 58 -3.01 -1.16 -7.11
CA LEU A 58 -1.98 -1.93 -7.82
C LEU A 58 -0.65 -1.18 -7.87
N TYR A 59 -0.67 0.15 -8.04
CA TYR A 59 0.55 0.95 -7.95
C TYR A 59 1.18 0.86 -6.55
N GLY A 60 0.38 0.88 -5.48
CA GLY A 60 0.86 0.68 -4.11
C GLY A 60 1.56 -0.66 -3.93
N PHE A 61 1.00 -1.74 -4.48
CA PHE A 61 1.64 -3.06 -4.47
C PHE A 61 2.93 -3.10 -5.29
N LEU A 62 2.97 -2.41 -6.42
CA LEU A 62 4.18 -2.33 -7.25
C LEU A 62 5.30 -1.56 -6.54
N ALA A 63 4.95 -0.49 -5.83
CA ALA A 63 5.92 0.31 -5.10
C ALA A 63 6.57 -0.48 -3.96
N TRP A 64 5.83 -1.42 -3.35
CA TRP A 64 6.26 -2.15 -2.16
C TRP A 64 7.63 -2.82 -2.29
N ALA A 65 7.92 -3.54 -3.37
CA ALA A 65 9.22 -4.21 -3.53
C ALA A 65 10.27 -3.26 -4.15
N PRO A 66 11.50 -3.14 -3.60
CA PRO A 66 12.17 -3.95 -2.56
C PRO A 66 12.10 -3.36 -1.14
N THR A 67 11.22 -2.39 -0.91
CA THR A 67 11.12 -1.66 0.36
C THR A 67 10.27 -2.41 1.41
N ASN A 68 10.26 -1.92 2.64
CA ASN A 68 9.48 -2.51 3.74
C ASN A 68 8.50 -1.50 4.34
N LEU A 69 7.75 -1.93 5.36
CA LEU A 69 6.70 -1.11 5.97
C LEU A 69 7.23 0.25 6.49
N SER A 70 8.45 0.28 7.04
CA SER A 70 9.03 1.50 7.64
C SER A 70 9.14 2.66 6.64
N TYR A 71 9.37 2.37 5.35
CA TYR A 71 9.44 3.37 4.28
C TYR A 71 8.07 4.00 3.97
N TYR A 72 6.98 3.29 4.23
CA TYR A 72 5.62 3.76 3.94
C TYR A 72 4.88 4.30 5.15
N THR A 73 5.21 3.86 6.36
CA THR A 73 4.48 4.25 7.58
C THR A 73 4.41 5.76 7.74
N MET A 74 5.53 6.47 7.56
CA MET A 74 5.54 7.93 7.69
C MET A 74 4.73 8.61 6.58
N GLY A 75 4.87 8.15 5.34
CA GLY A 75 4.09 8.64 4.20
C GLY A 75 2.59 8.43 4.39
N PHE A 76 2.18 7.32 5.02
CA PHE A 76 0.80 7.03 5.37
C PHE A 76 0.25 8.02 6.40
N TYR A 77 0.99 8.29 7.48
CA TYR A 77 0.57 9.29 8.47
C TYR A 77 0.43 10.68 7.87
N LEU A 78 1.40 11.12 7.07
CA LEU A 78 1.33 12.41 6.38
C LEU A 78 0.16 12.44 5.39
N SER A 79 -0.09 11.35 4.65
CA SER A 79 -1.24 11.25 3.76
C SER A 79 -2.57 11.39 4.50
N ILE A 80 -2.72 10.78 5.68
CA ILE A 80 -3.92 10.97 6.51
C ILE A 80 -4.03 12.44 6.96
N ILE A 81 -2.95 13.02 7.48
CA ILE A 81 -3.00 14.40 7.98
C ILE A 81 -3.35 15.38 6.87
N PHE A 82 -2.68 15.30 5.72
CA PHE A 82 -2.84 16.27 4.64
C PHE A 82 -4.05 15.96 3.75
N MET A 83 -4.20 14.72 3.29
CA MET A 83 -5.23 14.37 2.31
C MET A 83 -6.58 14.04 2.93
N TYR A 84 -6.62 13.60 4.19
CA TYR A 84 -7.86 13.32 4.91
C TYR A 84 -8.23 14.45 5.87
N TYR A 85 -7.42 14.78 6.87
CA TYR A 85 -7.80 15.73 7.91
C TYR A 85 -7.81 17.18 7.41
N LEU A 86 -6.68 17.69 6.92
CA LEU A 86 -6.57 19.09 6.48
C LEU A 86 -7.49 19.39 5.31
N ARG A 87 -7.57 18.50 4.32
CA ARG A 87 -8.47 18.67 3.17
C ARG A 87 -9.95 18.74 3.58
N ARG A 88 -10.39 17.99 4.60
CA ARG A 88 -11.79 17.96 5.05
C ARG A 88 -12.16 19.05 6.04
N TYR A 89 -11.26 19.38 6.98
CA TYR A 89 -11.58 20.26 8.11
C TYR A 89 -10.91 21.63 8.03
N LYS A 90 -9.89 21.80 7.17
CA LYS A 90 -9.10 23.03 7.01
C LYS A 90 -8.86 23.35 5.53
N THR A 91 -9.91 23.21 4.71
CA THR A 91 -9.83 23.27 3.24
C THR A 91 -9.18 24.56 2.71
N ALA A 92 -9.54 25.73 3.24
CA ALA A 92 -8.96 27.00 2.82
C ALA A 92 -7.43 27.08 3.05
N TRP A 93 -6.93 26.47 4.13
CA TRP A 93 -5.49 26.37 4.37
C TRP A 93 -4.86 25.36 3.40
N TRP A 94 -5.50 24.21 3.23
CA TRP A 94 -5.01 23.14 2.38
C TRP A 94 -4.86 23.59 0.92
N GLU A 95 -5.87 24.24 0.35
CA GLU A 95 -5.86 24.74 -1.04
C GLU A 95 -4.76 25.77 -1.27
N LYS A 96 -4.50 26.64 -0.29
CA LYS A 96 -3.51 27.70 -0.42
C LYS A 96 -2.08 27.20 -0.24
N TYR A 97 -1.83 26.28 0.69
CA TYR A 97 -0.48 25.97 1.14
C TYR A 97 -0.01 24.54 0.84
N ASN A 98 -0.89 23.57 0.59
CA ASN A 98 -0.48 22.17 0.43
C ASN A 98 0.51 21.99 -0.75
N TYR A 99 0.23 22.64 -1.89
CA TYR A 99 1.10 22.56 -3.06
C TYR A 99 2.46 23.23 -2.82
N VAL A 100 2.46 24.43 -2.23
CA VAL A 100 3.68 25.18 -1.91
C VAL A 100 4.54 24.42 -0.90
N LEU A 101 3.93 23.81 0.12
CA LEU A 101 4.62 22.99 1.10
C LEU A 101 5.26 21.75 0.45
N SER A 102 4.52 21.04 -0.40
CA SER A 102 5.06 19.89 -1.15
C SER A 102 6.29 20.29 -1.97
N ALA A 103 6.18 21.37 -2.74
CA ALA A 103 7.29 21.87 -3.54
C ALA A 103 8.49 22.30 -2.67
N GLY A 104 8.23 22.90 -1.50
CA GLY A 104 9.26 23.27 -0.53
C GLY A 104 9.98 22.05 0.07
N LEU A 105 9.26 20.97 0.37
CA LEU A 105 9.84 19.72 0.87
C LEU A 105 10.70 19.05 -0.21
N ASP A 106 10.24 19.00 -1.46
CA ASP A 106 11.00 18.43 -2.58
C ASP A 106 12.29 19.24 -2.86
N ALA A 107 12.18 20.57 -2.86
CA ALA A 107 13.34 21.46 -3.01
C ALA A 107 14.32 21.31 -1.83
N GLY A 108 13.81 21.20 -0.59
CA GLY A 108 14.60 20.97 0.61
C GLY A 108 15.34 19.63 0.59
N LEU A 109 14.71 18.57 0.09
CA LEU A 109 15.35 17.26 -0.11
C LEU A 109 16.49 17.36 -1.13
N ALA A 110 16.23 17.98 -2.29
CA ALA A 110 17.25 18.17 -3.33
C ALA A 110 18.43 19.01 -2.82
N PHE A 111 18.15 20.09 -2.09
CA PHE A 111 19.18 20.92 -1.48
C PHE A 111 19.99 20.16 -0.41
N SER A 112 19.33 19.36 0.43
CA SER A 112 20.00 18.51 1.42
C SER A 112 20.92 17.49 0.75
N ALA A 113 20.53 16.92 -0.39
CA ALA A 113 21.37 16.00 -1.16
C ALA A 113 22.67 16.67 -1.65
N ILE A 114 22.60 17.94 -2.07
CA ILE A 114 23.78 18.72 -2.47
C ILE A 114 24.72 18.92 -1.27
N ILE A 115 24.18 19.28 -0.10
CA ILE A 115 24.98 19.44 1.12
C ILE A 115 25.66 18.13 1.50
N MET A 116 24.92 17.02 1.52
CA MET A 116 25.47 15.70 1.84
C MET A 116 26.57 15.31 0.85
N PHE A 117 26.40 15.61 -0.44
CA PHE A 117 27.43 15.33 -1.44
C PHE A 117 28.75 16.01 -1.09
N PHE A 118 28.76 17.32 -0.86
CA PHE A 118 30.00 18.05 -0.55
C PHE A 118 30.57 17.74 0.84
N ALA A 119 29.71 17.45 1.83
CA ALA A 119 30.15 17.20 3.20
C ALA A 119 30.80 15.82 3.39
N VAL A 120 30.26 14.76 2.75
CA VAL A 120 30.67 13.37 3.05
C VAL A 120 30.93 12.49 1.83
N GLN A 121 30.45 12.84 0.62
CA GLN A 121 30.64 12.00 -0.58
C GLN A 121 31.78 12.49 -1.47
N TYR A 122 31.98 13.80 -1.60
CA TYR A 122 33.01 14.40 -2.48
C TYR A 122 34.43 14.03 -2.02
N HIS A 123 34.65 14.02 -0.70
CA HIS A 123 35.75 13.30 -0.08
C HIS A 123 35.14 12.22 0.79
N ASP A 124 35.32 10.96 0.39
CA ASP A 124 34.65 9.84 1.04
C ASP A 124 34.95 9.81 2.55
N LYS A 125 33.89 9.96 3.34
CA LYS A 125 33.90 9.87 4.80
C LYS A 125 32.75 8.98 5.23
N SER A 126 33.08 7.78 5.70
CA SER A 126 32.11 6.87 6.29
C SER A 126 31.65 7.39 7.64
N ILE A 127 30.34 7.60 7.79
CA ILE A 127 29.70 7.94 9.07
C ILE A 127 28.91 6.72 9.53
N SER A 128 29.39 6.06 10.58
CA SER A 128 28.61 5.03 11.28
C SER A 128 27.71 5.70 12.31
N TRP A 129 26.41 5.72 12.03
CA TRP A 129 25.40 6.23 12.94
C TRP A 129 24.11 5.45 12.75
N TRP A 130 23.21 5.56 13.72
CA TRP A 130 21.97 4.77 13.77
C TRP A 130 21.19 4.77 12.44
N GLY A 131 21.00 5.92 11.79
CA GLY A 131 20.20 5.99 10.56
C GLY A 131 20.82 5.31 9.33
N ASN A 132 22.14 5.09 9.31
CA ASN A 132 22.79 4.31 8.27
C ASN A 132 22.76 2.80 8.56
N ASN A 133 22.78 2.42 9.84
CA ASN A 133 22.93 1.02 10.26
C ASN A 133 21.59 0.32 10.47
N VAL A 134 20.58 1.03 11.00
CA VAL A 134 19.29 0.46 11.43
C VAL A 134 18.53 -0.25 10.30
N ILE A 135 18.71 0.18 9.06
CA ILE A 135 18.05 -0.43 7.89
C ILE A 135 18.52 -1.87 7.70
N LEU A 136 19.80 -2.14 7.99
CA LEU A 136 20.38 -3.47 7.89
C LEU A 136 20.03 -4.31 9.11
N GLU A 137 19.83 -3.70 10.30
CA GLU A 137 19.57 -4.36 11.59
C GLU A 137 18.25 -5.13 11.70
N GLY A 138 17.32 -5.00 10.75
CA GLY A 138 16.07 -5.77 10.72
C GLY A 138 16.16 -7.08 9.91
N VAL A 139 15.16 -7.95 10.10
CA VAL A 139 14.96 -9.18 9.29
C VAL A 139 14.95 -8.89 7.79
N ASP A 140 14.28 -7.80 7.40
CA ASP A 140 14.21 -7.35 6.00
C ASP A 140 15.56 -6.86 5.44
N GLY A 141 16.47 -6.41 6.33
CA GLY A 141 17.79 -5.88 6.00
C GLY A 141 18.91 -6.94 6.00
N GLY A 142 18.59 -8.16 6.43
CA GLY A 142 19.49 -9.31 6.40
C GLY A 142 20.46 -9.46 7.59
N SER A 143 20.37 -8.62 8.63
CA SER A 143 21.22 -8.71 9.83
C SER A 143 20.85 -9.84 10.78
N SER A 144 19.57 -10.20 10.86
CA SER A 144 19.16 -11.42 11.53
C SER A 144 19.19 -12.49 10.48
N GLU A 145 20.01 -13.51 10.72
CA GLU A 145 19.78 -14.90 10.35
C GLU A 145 18.46 -15.08 9.59
N ARG A 146 18.50 -15.60 8.35
CA ARG A 146 17.33 -15.90 7.49
C ARG A 146 16.18 -16.66 8.20
N SER A 147 16.37 -17.03 9.46
CA SER A 147 15.61 -17.79 10.45
C SER A 147 14.34 -17.15 11.04
N ALA A 148 14.01 -15.86 10.81
CA ALA A 148 12.76 -15.32 11.38
C ALA A 148 11.50 -16.09 10.92
N LEU A 149 11.57 -16.80 9.79
CA LEU A 149 10.51 -17.67 9.27
C LEU A 149 10.89 -19.17 9.23
N TYR A 150 12.16 -19.53 9.46
CA TYR A 150 12.55 -20.93 9.55
C TYR A 150 12.50 -21.34 11.02
N MET A 151 11.52 -22.16 11.36
CA MET A 151 11.62 -22.95 12.58
C MET A 151 12.85 -23.85 12.46
N ASP A 152 13.61 -23.97 13.55
CA ASP A 152 14.61 -25.02 13.65
C ASP A 152 13.94 -26.37 13.32
N LEU A 153 14.68 -27.22 12.59
CA LEU A 153 14.20 -28.57 12.31
C LEU A 153 13.84 -29.23 13.64
N PRO A 154 12.64 -29.82 13.78
CA PRO A 154 12.31 -30.58 14.98
C PRO A 154 13.34 -31.69 15.15
N SER A 155 13.55 -32.16 16.39
CA SER A 155 14.58 -33.16 16.72
C SER A 155 14.55 -34.43 15.84
N LYS A 156 13.39 -34.74 15.25
CA LYS A 156 13.19 -35.84 14.29
C LYS A 156 13.71 -35.57 12.86
N GLY A 157 14.12 -34.35 12.54
CA GLY A 157 14.75 -34.00 11.26
C GLY A 157 13.81 -33.83 10.06
N TYR A 158 12.49 -33.92 10.23
CA TYR A 158 11.51 -33.66 9.16
C TYR A 158 10.15 -33.20 9.70
N PHE A 159 9.34 -32.59 8.83
CA PHE A 159 7.97 -32.17 9.12
C PHE A 159 6.97 -33.22 8.60
N GLY A 160 5.96 -33.55 9.40
CA GLY A 160 4.92 -34.55 9.08
C GLY A 160 4.85 -35.71 10.09
N PRO A 161 3.80 -36.55 10.04
CA PRO A 161 3.72 -37.77 10.83
C PRO A 161 4.71 -38.82 10.30
N ASP A 162 5.10 -39.77 11.15
CA ASP A 162 6.06 -40.82 10.80
C ASP A 162 5.45 -41.84 9.81
N GLU A 163 4.13 -41.98 9.85
CA GLU A 163 3.35 -42.80 8.92
C GLU A 163 2.09 -42.04 8.46
N TRP A 164 1.75 -42.17 7.18
CA TRP A 164 0.47 -41.74 6.64
C TRP A 164 -0.41 -42.99 6.52
N HIS A 165 -1.55 -42.98 7.24
CA HIS A 165 -2.51 -44.10 7.26
C HIS A 165 -3.00 -44.50 5.87
#